data_AF-A0A957VRE8-F1
#
_entry.id   AF-A0A957VRE8-F1
#
_cell.length_a   1.000
_cell.length_b   1.000
_cell.length_c   1.000
_cell.angle_alpha   90.00
_cell.angle_beta   90.00
_cell.angle_gamma   90.00
#
_symmetry.space_group_name_H-M   'P 1'
#
loop_
_entity.id
_entity.type
_entity.pdbx_description
1 polymer ?
#
loop_
_entity_poly.entity_id
_entity_poly.type
_entity_poly.pdbx_seq_one_letter_code
_entity_poly.pdbx_strand_id
1 'polypeptide(L)'
;IFNIGLIFTGILMLVWQEFFMKEFRVLERRGLITLRIFQVFRWGFVITSIFLALVGIVRFGIGPLFNIIHDVSATGMGVILGLMMLFMPRLNPHYMRAFYYISWVILGGLIFSAVIKVLGYVNLTGLEMAGFTLASLWLLLFFRNTKLLLQRVAPELQV
;
A
#
# COMPACT_ATOMS: atom_id res chain seq x y z
N ILE A 1 -14.09 -16.66 4.66
CA ILE A 1 -12.61 -16.84 4.63
C ILE A 1 -11.91 -15.55 4.21
N PHE A 2 -12.29 -14.93 3.09
CA PHE A 2 -11.70 -13.68 2.58
C PHE A 2 -11.52 -12.58 3.66
N ASN A 3 -12.60 -12.22 4.38
CA ASN A 3 -12.53 -11.16 5.40
C ASN A 3 -11.60 -11.48 6.57
N ILE A 4 -11.50 -12.75 6.99
CA ILE A 4 -10.57 -13.17 8.04
C ILE A 4 -9.13 -12.99 7.55
N GLY A 5 -8.88 -13.29 6.27
CA GLY A 5 -7.61 -12.98 5.60
C GLY A 5 -7.27 -11.51 5.67
N LEU A 6 -8.22 -10.61 5.35
CA LEU A 6 -8.00 -9.15 5.44
C LEU A 6 -7.65 -8.68 6.85
N ILE A 7 -8.34 -9.20 7.88
CA ILE A 7 -8.03 -8.91 9.28
C ILE A 7 -6.59 -9.33 9.60
N PHE A 8 -6.26 -10.58 9.29
CA PHE A 8 -4.94 -11.14 9.56
C PHE A 8 -3.85 -10.38 8.82
N THR A 9 -4.03 -10.09 7.52
CA THR A 9 -3.08 -9.32 6.72
C THR A 9 -2.94 -7.88 7.23
N GLY A 10 -4.03 -7.23 7.63
CA GLY A 10 -3.99 -5.88 8.21
C GLY A 10 -3.16 -5.83 9.50
N ILE A 11 -3.39 -6.77 10.42
CA ILE A 11 -2.60 -6.89 11.66
C ILE A 11 -1.14 -7.21 11.34
N LEU A 12 -0.89 -8.17 10.45
CA LEU A 12 0.45 -8.59 10.07
C LEU A 12 1.24 -7.44 9.44
N MET A 13 0.62 -6.68 8.55
CA MET A 13 1.22 -5.50 7.91
C MET A 13 1.53 -4.41 8.95
N LEU A 14 0.64 -4.20 9.92
CA LEU A 14 0.84 -3.24 11.01
C LEU A 14 2.07 -3.60 11.87
N VAL A 15 2.34 -4.88 12.07
CA VAL A 15 3.54 -5.35 12.79
C VAL A 15 4.78 -5.26 11.89
N TRP A 16 4.67 -5.76 10.66
CA TRP A 16 5.80 -5.82 9.72
C TRP A 16 6.31 -4.46 9.28
N GLN A 17 5.47 -3.43 9.23
CA GLN A 17 5.90 -2.08 8.86
C GLN A 17 7.06 -1.60 9.73
N GLU A 18 7.15 -1.98 11.01
CA GLU A 18 8.24 -1.53 11.89
C GLU A 18 9.59 -2.04 11.40
N PHE A 19 9.63 -3.27 10.87
CA PHE A 19 10.82 -3.85 10.28
C PHE A 19 11.20 -3.10 8.99
N PHE A 20 10.24 -2.84 8.11
CA PHE A 20 10.50 -2.09 6.87
C PHE A 20 10.87 -0.63 7.12
N MET A 21 10.34 -0.01 8.18
CA MET A 21 10.68 1.37 8.52
C MET A 21 12.13 1.51 9.04
N LYS A 22 12.76 0.44 9.52
CA LYS A 22 14.21 0.47 9.85
C LYS A 22 15.05 0.72 8.60
N GLU A 23 14.75 0.05 7.50
CA GLU A 23 15.39 0.23 6.19
C GLU A 23 15.22 1.69 5.70
N PHE A 24 14.01 2.23 5.82
CA PHE A 24 13.73 3.64 5.46
C PHE A 24 14.48 4.64 6.34
N ARG A 25 14.65 4.35 7.63
CA ARG A 25 15.42 5.22 8.53
C ARG A 25 16.92 5.25 8.16
N VAL A 26 17.45 4.22 7.54
CA VAL A 26 18.82 4.25 6.99
C VAL A 26 18.90 5.20 5.80
N LEU A 27 17.91 5.13 4.88
CA LEU A 27 17.85 6.05 3.74
C LEU A 27 17.73 7.52 4.19
N GLU A 28 16.95 7.78 5.23
CA GLU A 28 16.80 9.12 5.81
C GLU A 28 18.10 9.62 6.45
N ARG A 29 18.78 8.79 7.26
CA ARG A 29 20.07 9.15 7.87
C ARG A 29 21.19 9.39 6.86
N ARG A 30 21.09 8.81 5.65
CA ARG A 30 22.02 9.07 4.54
C ARG A 30 21.62 10.26 3.67
N GLY A 31 20.55 10.97 4.01
CA GLY A 31 20.08 12.15 3.26
C GLY A 31 19.44 11.83 1.90
N LEU A 32 19.13 10.56 1.61
CA LEU A 32 18.49 10.16 0.35
C LEU A 32 17.00 10.46 0.34
N ILE A 33 16.39 10.51 1.53
CA ILE A 33 15.01 10.94 1.73
C ILE A 33 14.94 11.90 2.92
N THR A 34 13.94 12.77 2.93
CA THR A 34 13.73 13.70 4.05
C THR A 34 12.92 13.06 5.17
N LEU A 35 13.00 13.62 6.38
CA LEU A 35 12.17 13.22 7.52
C LEU A 35 10.67 13.27 7.21
N ARG A 36 10.23 14.26 6.41
CA ARG A 36 8.83 14.38 5.99
C ARG A 36 8.41 13.19 5.13
N ILE A 37 9.23 12.81 4.16
CA ILE A 37 8.97 11.65 3.29
C ILE A 37 8.94 10.36 4.11
N PHE A 38 9.88 10.19 5.05
CA PHE A 38 9.88 9.07 5.98
C PHE A 38 8.56 8.98 6.77
N GLN A 39 8.07 10.10 7.30
CA GLN A 39 6.79 10.15 8.02
C GLN A 39 5.59 9.85 7.13
N VAL A 40 5.59 10.31 5.87
CA VAL A 40 4.55 9.98 4.89
C VAL A 40 4.45 8.47 4.66
N PHE A 41 5.59 7.78 4.47
CA PHE A 41 5.59 6.33 4.32
C PHE A 41 5.11 5.62 5.59
N ARG A 42 5.63 6.03 6.75
CA ARG A 42 5.25 5.44 8.04
C ARG A 42 3.75 5.54 8.27
N TRP A 43 3.19 6.75 8.20
CA TRP A 43 1.76 6.95 8.45
C TRP A 43 0.90 6.35 7.34
N GLY A 44 1.34 6.41 6.09
CA GLY A 44 0.66 5.76 4.97
C GLY A 44 0.47 4.27 5.22
N PHE A 45 1.51 3.55 5.65
CA PHE A 45 1.40 2.11 5.96
C PHE A 45 0.61 1.83 7.24
N VAL A 46 0.74 2.64 8.29
CA VAL A 46 -0.06 2.48 9.52
C VAL A 46 -1.55 2.58 9.19
N ILE A 47 -1.95 3.67 8.52
CA ILE A 47 -3.36 3.96 8.22
C ILE A 47 -3.92 2.91 7.26
N THR A 48 -3.16 2.55 6.22
CA THR A 48 -3.56 1.49 5.26
C THR A 48 -3.75 0.15 5.97
N SER A 49 -2.89 -0.21 6.92
CA SER A 49 -2.99 -1.46 7.68
C SER A 49 -4.23 -1.48 8.59
N ILE A 50 -4.55 -0.35 9.22
CA ILE A 50 -5.76 -0.18 10.03
C ILE A 50 -7.00 -0.30 9.14
N PHE A 51 -7.04 0.40 8.02
CA PHE A 51 -8.16 0.33 7.07
C PHE A 51 -8.35 -1.09 6.52
N LEU A 52 -7.26 -1.79 6.20
CA LEU A 52 -7.32 -3.18 5.75
C LEU A 52 -7.96 -4.10 6.80
N ALA A 53 -7.57 -3.95 8.06
CA ALA A 53 -8.18 -4.69 9.17
C ALA A 53 -9.66 -4.32 9.36
N LEU A 54 -10.00 -3.03 9.27
CA LEU A 54 -11.37 -2.53 9.39
C LEU A 54 -12.29 -3.07 8.29
N VAL A 55 -11.84 -3.12 7.03
CA VAL A 55 -12.60 -3.73 5.93
C VAL A 55 -12.94 -5.20 6.23
N GLY A 56 -12.01 -5.93 6.87
CA GLY A 56 -12.26 -7.31 7.28
C GLY A 56 -13.22 -7.46 8.47
N ILE A 57 -13.12 -6.57 9.47
CA ILE A 57 -13.97 -6.57 10.67
C ILE A 57 -15.39 -6.11 10.34
N VAL A 58 -15.50 -4.97 9.68
CA VAL A 58 -16.76 -4.29 9.36
C VAL A 58 -17.29 -4.86 8.06
N ARG A 59 -18.22 -5.81 8.15
CA ARG A 59 -18.78 -6.45 6.96
C ARG A 59 -19.86 -5.58 6.34
N PHE A 60 -19.80 -5.48 5.01
CA PHE A 60 -20.86 -4.88 4.21
C PHE A 60 -22.16 -5.69 4.34
N GLY A 61 -23.30 -5.00 4.38
CA GLY A 61 -24.64 -5.58 4.41
C GLY A 61 -25.26 -5.78 5.80
N ILE A 62 -24.55 -5.44 6.88
CA ILE A 62 -25.07 -5.56 8.25
C ILE A 62 -25.99 -4.37 8.63
N GLY A 63 -25.70 -3.18 8.11
CA GLY A 63 -26.51 -1.99 8.35
C GLY A 63 -25.88 -0.71 7.78
N PRO A 64 -26.60 0.41 7.74
CA PRO A 64 -26.14 1.63 7.08
C PRO A 64 -24.78 2.14 7.61
N LEU A 65 -24.62 2.16 8.94
CA LEU A 65 -23.37 2.61 9.57
C LEU A 65 -22.18 1.70 9.23
N PHE A 66 -22.39 0.38 9.24
CA PHE A 66 -21.35 -0.60 8.89
C PHE A 66 -20.94 -0.47 7.43
N ASN A 67 -21.89 -0.25 6.52
CA ASN A 67 -21.61 -0.03 5.10
C ASN A 67 -20.76 1.24 4.90
N ILE A 68 -21.11 2.34 5.57
CA ILE A 68 -20.34 3.59 5.50
C ILE A 68 -18.90 3.38 5.97
N ILE A 69 -18.71 2.72 7.13
CA ILE A 69 -17.36 2.49 7.67
C ILE A 69 -16.54 1.58 6.74
N HIS A 70 -17.16 0.54 6.19
CA HIS A 70 -16.52 -0.36 5.24
C HIS A 70 -16.08 0.39 3.98
N ASP A 71 -16.99 1.14 3.34
CA ASP A 71 -16.74 1.85 2.09
C ASP A 71 -15.68 2.94 2.26
N VAL A 72 -15.73 3.69 3.37
CA VAL A 72 -14.72 4.71 3.70
C VAL A 72 -13.36 4.05 3.93
N SER A 73 -13.31 2.92 4.63
CA SER A 73 -12.03 2.21 4.87
C SER A 73 -11.44 1.67 3.58
N ALA A 74 -12.26 1.01 2.74
CA ALA A 74 -11.82 0.44 1.47
C ALA A 74 -11.36 1.52 0.49
N THR A 75 -12.15 2.58 0.34
CA THR A 75 -11.83 3.71 -0.55
C THR A 75 -10.62 4.49 -0.04
N GLY A 76 -10.57 4.77 1.26
CA GLY A 76 -9.46 5.48 1.88
C GLY A 76 -8.13 4.75 1.70
N MET A 77 -8.13 3.42 1.85
CA MET A 77 -6.96 2.59 1.61
C MET A 77 -6.48 2.70 0.16
N GLY A 78 -7.41 2.56 -0.80
CA GLY A 78 -7.11 2.69 -2.23
C GLY A 78 -6.55 4.07 -2.59
N VAL A 79 -7.11 5.13 -2.02
CA VAL A 79 -6.63 6.51 -2.23
C VAL A 79 -5.23 6.71 -1.67
N ILE A 80 -4.96 6.28 -0.42
CA ILE A 80 -3.64 6.44 0.20
C ILE A 80 -2.57 5.72 -0.63
N LEU A 81 -2.80 4.43 -0.95
CA LEU A 81 -1.86 3.67 -1.76
C LEU A 81 -1.71 4.26 -3.16
N GLY A 82 -2.82 4.67 -3.79
CA GLY A 82 -2.79 5.27 -5.12
C GLY A 82 -1.99 6.56 -5.17
N LEU A 83 -2.12 7.43 -4.15
CA LEU A 83 -1.32 8.64 -4.04
C LEU A 83 0.16 8.32 -3.83
N MET A 84 0.48 7.31 -3.00
CA MET A 84 1.87 6.86 -2.83
C MET A 84 2.46 6.36 -4.15
N MET A 85 1.71 5.56 -4.93
CA MET A 85 2.11 5.10 -6.26
C MET A 85 2.34 6.26 -7.23
N LEU A 86 1.40 7.20 -7.28
CA LEU A 86 1.45 8.35 -8.18
C LEU A 86 2.66 9.24 -7.90
N PHE A 87 2.91 9.53 -6.62
CA PHE A 87 3.98 10.43 -6.19
C PHE A 87 5.32 9.75 -5.95
N MET A 88 5.47 8.45 -6.28
CA MET A 88 6.73 7.73 -6.07
C MET A 88 7.98 8.43 -6.62
N PRO A 89 7.98 8.98 -7.84
CA PRO A 89 9.16 9.67 -8.36
C PRO A 89 9.59 10.88 -7.51
N ARG A 90 8.63 11.51 -6.80
CA ARG A 90 8.91 12.62 -5.88
C ARG A 90 9.25 12.14 -4.48
N LEU A 91 8.62 11.06 -4.01
CA LEU A 91 8.85 10.50 -2.68
C LEU A 91 10.21 9.81 -2.60
N ASN A 92 10.66 9.11 -3.63
CA ASN A 92 11.99 8.53 -3.66
C ASN A 92 12.56 8.52 -5.09
N PRO A 93 13.26 9.58 -5.51
CA PRO A 93 13.81 9.71 -6.87
C PRO A 93 15.00 8.77 -7.15
N HIS A 94 15.49 8.06 -6.13
CA HIS A 94 16.67 7.19 -6.22
C HIS A 94 16.34 5.73 -6.63
N TYR A 95 15.06 5.39 -6.75
CA TYR A 95 14.64 4.06 -7.21
C TYR A 95 14.86 3.85 -8.71
N MET A 96 14.83 2.59 -9.13
CA MET A 96 14.90 2.23 -10.54
C MET A 96 13.71 2.83 -11.30
N ARG A 97 13.95 3.43 -12.46
CA ARG A 97 12.88 4.01 -13.30
C ARG A 97 11.77 3.01 -13.64
N ALA A 98 12.13 1.74 -13.82
CA ALA A 98 11.18 0.64 -14.04
C ALA A 98 10.12 0.54 -12.93
N PHE A 99 10.49 0.79 -11.67
CA PHE A 99 9.55 0.75 -10.55
C PHE A 99 8.48 1.85 -10.64
N TYR A 100 8.83 3.04 -11.16
CA TYR A 100 7.85 4.11 -11.36
C TYR A 100 6.81 3.74 -12.41
N TYR A 101 7.25 3.22 -13.55
CA TYR A 101 6.34 2.76 -14.60
C TYR A 101 5.43 1.64 -14.09
N ILE A 102 5.98 0.65 -13.39
CA ILE A 102 5.17 -0.43 -12.82
C ILE A 102 4.19 0.11 -11.77
N SER A 103 4.59 1.09 -10.95
CA SER A 103 3.67 1.74 -9.99
C SER A 103 2.49 2.40 -10.69
N TRP A 104 2.73 3.09 -11.80
CA TRP A 104 1.66 3.71 -12.58
C TRP A 104 0.79 2.71 -13.33
N VAL A 105 1.36 1.60 -13.81
CA VAL A 105 0.58 0.51 -14.42
C VAL A 105 -0.34 -0.12 -13.38
N ILE A 106 0.17 -0.40 -12.18
CA ILE A 106 -0.64 -0.95 -11.08
C ILE A 106 -1.73 0.05 -10.66
N LEU A 107 -1.40 1.34 -10.55
CA LEU A 107 -2.38 2.40 -10.29
C LEU A 107 -3.46 2.46 -11.37
N GLY A 108 -3.07 2.36 -12.65
CA GLY A 108 -4.00 2.25 -13.77
C GLY A 108 -4.92 1.04 -13.63
N GLY A 109 -4.39 -0.11 -13.22
CA GLY A 109 -5.18 -1.31 -12.92
C GLY A 109 -6.18 -1.12 -11.77
N LEU A 110 -5.80 -0.40 -10.71
CA LEU A 110 -6.70 -0.07 -9.60
C LEU A 110 -7.85 0.84 -10.08
N ILE A 111 -7.53 1.90 -10.82
CA ILE A 111 -8.51 2.82 -11.39
C ILE A 111 -9.44 2.07 -12.36
N PHE A 112 -8.88 1.24 -13.23
CA PHE A 112 -9.64 0.43 -14.18
C PHE A 112 -10.61 -0.52 -13.48
N SER A 113 -10.15 -1.19 -12.41
CA SER A 113 -11.01 -2.07 -11.59
C SER A 113 -12.19 -1.29 -10.99
N ALA A 114 -11.94 -0.08 -10.48
CA ALA A 114 -12.99 0.79 -9.95
C ALA A 114 -13.99 1.22 -11.04
N VAL A 115 -13.50 1.57 -12.25
CA VAL A 115 -14.36 1.93 -13.39
C VAL A 115 -15.25 0.75 -13.81
N ILE A 116 -14.68 -0.45 -13.96
CA ILE A 116 -15.44 -1.67 -14.30
C ILE A 116 -16.52 -1.94 -13.25
N LYS A 117 -16.23 -1.71 -11.96
CA LYS A 117 -17.21 -1.84 -10.89
C LYS A 117 -18.37 -0.86 -11.04
N VAL A 118 -18.07 0.42 -11.32
CA VAL A 118 -19.10 1.46 -11.54
C VAL A 118 -19.97 1.14 -12.76
N LEU A 119 -19.37 0.57 -13.81
CA LEU A 119 -20.10 0.13 -15.01
C LEU A 119 -20.94 -1.15 -14.79
N GLY A 120 -20.86 -1.78 -13.61
CA GLY A 120 -21.67 -2.95 -13.26
C GLY A 120 -21.13 -4.29 -13.77
N TYR A 121 -19.95 -4.32 -14.39
CA TYR A 121 -19.36 -5.56 -14.94
C TYR A 121 -18.78 -6.50 -13.86
N VAL A 122 -18.37 -5.97 -12.70
CA VAL A 122 -17.90 -6.77 -11.56
C VAL A 122 -18.67 -6.46 -10.29
N ASN A 123 -18.81 -7.46 -9.42
CA ASN A 123 -19.36 -7.25 -8.08
C ASN A 123 -18.32 -6.58 -7.15
N LEU A 124 -18.75 -6.19 -5.95
CA LEU A 124 -17.88 -5.51 -4.98
C LEU A 124 -16.69 -6.40 -4.58
N THR A 125 -16.96 -7.68 -4.31
CA THR A 125 -15.93 -8.66 -3.96
C THR A 125 -14.85 -8.79 -5.04
N GLY A 126 -15.22 -8.74 -6.32
CA GLY A 126 -14.27 -8.76 -7.43
C GLY A 126 -13.35 -7.54 -7.43
N LEU A 127 -13.89 -6.35 -7.16
CA LEU A 127 -13.10 -5.13 -6.97
C LEU A 127 -12.14 -5.26 -5.79
N GLU A 128 -12.62 -5.74 -4.65
CA GLU A 128 -11.81 -5.94 -3.44
C GLU A 128 -10.65 -6.92 -3.68
N MET A 129 -10.91 -8.04 -4.36
CA MET A 129 -9.89 -9.02 -4.72
C MET A 129 -8.83 -8.42 -5.65
N ALA A 130 -9.25 -7.75 -6.73
CA ALA A 130 -8.32 -7.09 -7.65
C ALA A 130 -7.47 -6.03 -6.92
N GLY A 131 -8.11 -5.21 -6.09
CA GLY A 131 -7.45 -4.18 -5.28
C GLY A 131 -6.41 -4.78 -4.33
N PHE A 132 -6.79 -5.83 -3.59
CA PHE A 132 -5.91 -6.52 -2.66
C PHE A 132 -4.70 -7.14 -3.37
N THR A 133 -4.91 -7.79 -4.52
CA THR A 133 -3.83 -8.39 -5.30
C THR A 133 -2.87 -7.34 -5.85
N LEU A 134 -3.39 -6.28 -6.47
CA LEU A 134 -2.61 -5.19 -7.06
C LEU A 134 -1.81 -4.41 -6.00
N ALA A 135 -2.44 -4.09 -4.87
CA ALA A 135 -1.79 -3.45 -3.74
C ALA A 135 -0.66 -4.32 -3.16
N SER A 136 -0.93 -5.61 -2.96
CA SER A 136 0.06 -6.56 -2.43
C SER A 136 1.27 -6.71 -3.36
N LEU A 137 1.02 -6.80 -4.68
CA LEU A 137 2.07 -6.82 -5.69
C LEU A 137 2.94 -5.56 -5.63
N TRP A 138 2.31 -4.39 -5.52
CA TRP A 138 3.03 -3.14 -5.41
C TRP A 138 3.89 -3.05 -4.14
N LEU A 139 3.35 -3.45 -2.98
CA LEU A 139 4.09 -3.48 -1.72
C LEU A 139 5.34 -4.37 -1.81
N LEU A 140 5.21 -5.57 -2.40
CA LEU A 140 6.35 -6.47 -2.63
C LEU A 140 7.44 -5.79 -3.47
N LEU A 141 7.06 -5.17 -4.60
CA LEU A 141 7.99 -4.48 -5.48
C LEU A 141 8.63 -3.25 -4.80
N PHE A 142 7.86 -2.55 -3.97
CA PHE A 142 8.32 -1.40 -3.20
C PHE A 142 9.40 -1.80 -2.18
N PHE A 143 9.16 -2.85 -1.38
CA PHE A 143 10.16 -3.35 -0.44
C PHE A 143 11.39 -3.88 -1.17
N ARG A 144 11.19 -4.58 -2.30
CA ARG A 144 12.30 -5.06 -3.13
C ARG A 144 13.16 -3.90 -3.64
N ASN A 145 12.56 -2.83 -4.14
CA ASN A 145 13.30 -1.65 -4.62
C ASN A 145 14.02 -0.92 -3.49
N THR A 146 13.41 -0.86 -2.31
CA THR A 146 14.06 -0.31 -1.11
C THR A 146 15.32 -1.08 -0.75
N LYS A 147 15.22 -2.42 -0.72
CA LYS A 147 16.37 -3.30 -0.48
C LYS A 147 17.45 -3.09 -1.53
N LEU A 148 17.09 -3.09 -2.83
CA LEU A 148 18.03 -2.87 -3.93
C LEU A 148 18.75 -1.52 -3.82
N LEU A 149 18.05 -0.47 -3.43
CA LEU A 149 18.66 0.84 -3.18
C LEU A 149 19.65 0.74 -2.01
N LEU A 150 19.24 0.14 -0.88
CA LEU A 150 20.12 -0.05 0.27
C LEU A 150 21.39 -0.84 -0.07
N GLN A 151 21.32 -1.87 -0.92
CA GLN A 151 22.54 -2.60 -1.33
C GLN A 151 23.53 -1.72 -2.10
N ARG A 152 23.03 -0.73 -2.83
CA ARG A 152 23.87 0.22 -3.58
C ARG A 152 24.49 1.28 -2.69
N VAL A 153 23.76 1.72 -1.65
CA VAL A 153 24.16 2.88 -0.85
C VAL A 153 24.74 2.54 0.53
N ALA A 154 24.55 1.31 1.00
CA ALA A 154 25.00 0.83 2.31
C ALA A 154 25.28 -0.70 2.27
N PRO A 155 26.21 -1.17 1.42
CA PRO A 155 26.55 -2.59 1.30
C PRO A 155 27.03 -3.22 2.62
N GLU A 156 27.61 -2.43 3.53
CA GLU A 156 28.14 -2.85 4.83
C GLU A 156 27.06 -3.31 5.84
N LEU A 157 25.79 -2.98 5.61
CA LEU A 157 24.67 -3.38 6.48
C LEU A 157 24.10 -4.78 6.15
N GLN A 158 24.80 -5.57 5.33
CA GLN A 158 24.33 -6.87 4.84
C GLN A 158 25.03 -8.09 5.46
N VAL A 159 25.65 -7.91 6.63
CA VAL A 159 26.20 -9.01 7.44
C VAL A 159 25.12 -9.61 8.32
#